data_AF-A0A9E2ZZP2-F1
#
_entry.id   AF-A0A9E2ZZP2-F1
#
_cell.length_a   1.000
_cell.length_b   1.000
_cell.length_c   1.000
_cell.angle_alpha   90.00
_cell.angle_beta   90.00
_cell.angle_gamma   90.00
#
_symmetry.space_group_name_H-M   'P 1'
#
loop_
_entity.id
_entity.type
_entity.pdbx_description
1 polymer ?
#
loop_
_entity_poly.entity_id
_entity_poly.type
_entity_poly.pdbx_seq_one_letter_code
_entity_poly.pdbx_strand_id
1 'polypeptide(L)'
;REWCYDAADKRGLSRRAVDVAICCAPLLGWVLRHWGGTRLALALDATTLGNRFVVLTISVLYRGCAIPVAWTVLPAPPPDPRLLRFPSRPPGAA
;
A
#
# COMPACT_ATOMS: atom_id res chain seq x y z
N ARG A 1 -0.12 -13.80 9.27
CA ARG A 1 -0.85 -15.02 8.83
C ARG A 1 -2.31 -14.74 8.48
N GLU A 2 -3.01 -13.86 9.21
CA GLU A 2 -4.43 -13.51 8.92
C GLU A 2 -4.70 -12.94 7.52
N TRP A 3 -3.68 -12.45 6.82
CA TRP A 3 -3.82 -11.97 5.44
C TRP A 3 -4.32 -13.06 4.48
N CYS A 4 -3.91 -14.32 4.69
CA CYS A 4 -4.29 -15.47 3.86
C CYS A 4 -5.64 -16.08 4.23
N TYR A 5 -6.30 -15.58 5.27
CA TYR A 5 -7.60 -16.09 5.71
C TYR A 5 -8.72 -15.41 4.94
N ASP A 6 -9.76 -16.17 4.63
CA ASP A 6 -10.99 -15.61 4.08
C ASP A 6 -11.66 -14.68 5.09
N ALA A 7 -12.52 -13.79 4.59
CA ALA A 7 -13.08 -12.72 5.41
C ALA A 7 -13.82 -13.21 6.66
N ALA A 8 -14.42 -14.40 6.60
CA ALA A 8 -15.12 -15.07 7.71
C ALA A 8 -14.16 -15.63 8.77
N ASP A 9 -12.93 -15.95 8.39
CA ASP A 9 -11.92 -16.58 9.24
C ASP A 9 -10.94 -15.56 9.87
N LYS A 10 -11.04 -14.28 9.48
CA LYS A 10 -10.28 -13.19 10.10
C LYS A 10 -10.83 -12.93 11.50
N ARG A 11 -9.95 -12.92 12.51
CA ARG A 11 -10.33 -12.69 13.90
C ARG A 11 -10.84 -11.26 14.12
N GLY A 12 -11.87 -11.15 14.96
CA GLY A 12 -12.42 -9.88 15.44
C GLY A 12 -13.46 -9.25 14.50
N LEU A 13 -14.44 -8.58 15.11
CA LEU A 13 -15.45 -7.79 14.40
C LEU A 13 -15.07 -6.30 14.27
N SER A 14 -13.99 -5.89 14.92
CA SER A 14 -13.59 -4.49 15.06
C SER A 14 -12.43 -4.15 14.12
N ARG A 15 -12.74 -3.91 12.84
CA ARG A 15 -11.81 -3.25 11.92
C ARG A 15 -11.85 -1.76 12.20
N ARG A 16 -10.68 -1.15 12.42
CA ARG A 16 -10.53 0.30 12.55
C ARG A 16 -9.40 0.79 11.67
N ALA A 17 -9.51 2.04 11.24
CA ALA A 17 -8.38 2.71 10.61
C ALA A 17 -7.19 2.72 11.58
N VAL A 18 -6.01 2.38 11.07
CA VAL A 18 -4.76 2.58 11.83
C VAL A 18 -4.29 4.00 11.57
N ASP A 19 -4.06 4.72 12.65
CA ASP A 19 -3.32 5.97 12.58
C ASP A 19 -1.84 5.65 12.31
N VAL A 20 -1.42 5.90 11.07
CA VAL A 20 -0.07 5.63 10.60
C VAL A 20 0.97 6.45 11.34
N ALA A 21 0.63 7.68 11.78
CA ALA A 21 1.56 8.49 12.55
C ALA A 21 1.84 7.84 13.89
N ILE A 22 0.83 7.33 14.58
CA ILE A 22 1.02 6.63 15.88
C ILE A 22 1.86 5.36 15.70
N CYS A 23 1.62 4.59 14.63
CA CYS A 23 2.30 3.31 14.41
C CYS A 23 3.75 3.49 13.93
N CYS A 24 3.98 4.40 12.98
CA CYS A 24 5.24 4.52 12.26
C CYS A 24 6.14 5.66 12.74
N ALA A 25 5.62 6.68 13.45
CA ALA A 25 6.47 7.76 13.94
C ALA A 25 7.56 7.31 14.93
N PRO A 26 7.33 6.35 15.85
CA PRO A 26 8.40 5.87 16.72
C PRO A 26 9.54 5.20 15.94
N LEU A 27 9.20 4.39 14.94
CA LEU A 27 10.16 3.75 14.04
C LEU A 27 10.93 4.80 13.23
N LEU A 28 10.21 5.74 12.62
CA LEU A 28 10.82 6.81 11.83
C LEU A 28 11.76 7.66 12.69
N GLY A 29 11.34 8.05 13.89
CA GLY A 29 12.16 8.81 14.82
C GLY A 29 13.44 8.07 15.20
N TRP A 30 13.36 6.76 15.46
CA TRP A 30 14.55 5.94 15.70
C TRP A 30 15.49 5.89 14.48
N VAL A 31 14.95 5.71 13.27
CA VAL A 31 15.74 5.70 12.04
C VAL A 31 16.44 7.05 11.80
N LEU A 32 15.72 8.16 11.97
CA LEU A 32 16.24 9.50 11.75
C LEU A 32 17.29 9.94 12.76
N ARG A 33 17.33 9.37 13.97
CA ARG A 33 18.44 9.60 14.92
C ARG A 33 19.81 9.18 14.37
N HIS A 34 19.82 8.28 13.39
CA HIS A 34 21.03 7.80 12.72
C HIS A 34 21.23 8.46 11.35
N TRP A 35 20.44 9.48 11.01
CA TRP A 35 20.52 10.21 9.75
C TRP A 35 21.32 11.50 9.91
N GLY A 36 22.43 11.63 9.18
CA GLY A 36 23.28 12.82 9.22
C GLY A 36 22.97 13.88 8.16
N GLY A 37 21.96 13.67 7.31
CA GLY A 37 21.61 14.57 6.22
C GLY A 37 20.50 15.56 6.58
N THR A 38 20.34 16.59 5.76
CA THR A 38 19.28 17.63 5.92
C THR A 38 18.08 17.43 4.99
N ARG A 39 18.15 16.46 4.07
CA ARG A 39 17.09 16.17 3.09
C ARG A 39 16.66 14.71 3.22
N LEU A 40 15.35 14.49 3.13
CA LEU A 40 14.74 13.17 3.07
C LEU A 40 13.96 13.05 1.75
N ALA A 41 14.08 11.90 1.10
CA ALA A 41 13.26 11.61 -0.07
C ALA A 41 11.90 11.08 0.37
N LEU A 42 10.85 11.53 -0.30
CA LEU A 42 9.49 11.05 -0.12
C LEU A 42 9.07 10.27 -1.36
N ALA A 43 8.39 9.15 -1.15
CA ALA A 43 7.68 8.42 -2.19
C ALA A 43 6.18 8.62 -2.02
N LEU A 44 5.49 8.80 -3.14
CA LEU A 44 4.05 8.68 -3.25
C LEU A 44 3.75 7.43 -4.06
N ASP A 45 3.06 6.47 -3.46
CA ASP A 45 2.63 5.24 -4.13
C ASP A 45 1.12 5.02 -4.00
N ALA A 46 0.55 4.38 -5.02
CA ALA A 46 -0.84 3.97 -5.06
C ALA A 46 -0.90 2.45 -5.14
N THR A 47 -1.39 1.81 -4.08
CA THR A 47 -1.53 0.36 -4.00
C THR A 47 -3.00 -0.03 -4.07
N THR A 48 -3.40 -0.78 -5.09
CA THR A 48 -4.79 -1.22 -5.28
C THR A 48 -5.06 -2.54 -4.53
N LEU A 49 -6.21 -2.61 -3.87
CA LEU A 49 -6.73 -3.85 -3.29
C LEU A 49 -7.93 -4.31 -4.12
N GLY A 50 -7.62 -5.12 -5.15
CA GLY A 50 -8.56 -5.52 -6.19
C GLY A 50 -9.20 -4.29 -6.87
N ASN A 51 -10.48 -4.40 -7.24
CA ASN A 51 -11.23 -3.32 -7.87
C ASN A 51 -12.06 -2.51 -6.85
N ARG A 52 -11.65 -2.49 -5.58
CA ARG A 52 -12.46 -1.90 -4.50
C ARG A 52 -11.83 -0.68 -3.87
N PHE A 53 -10.54 -0.75 -3.55
CA PHE A 53 -9.84 0.31 -2.84
C PHE A 53 -8.49 0.61 -3.46
N VAL A 54 -8.07 1.87 -3.36
CA VAL A 54 -6.68 2.29 -3.54
C VAL A 54 -6.20 2.88 -2.23
N VAL A 55 -5.06 2.42 -1.73
CA VAL A 55 -4.33 3.07 -0.65
C VAL A 55 -3.31 4.00 -1.30
N LEU A 56 -3.47 5.30 -1.07
CA LEU A 56 -2.47 6.29 -1.44
C LEU A 56 -1.57 6.52 -0.22
N THR A 57 -0.27 6.27 -0.37
CA THR A 57 0.69 6.31 0.73
C THR A 57 1.79 7.32 0.44
N ILE A 58 2.10 8.16 1.42
CA ILE A 58 3.33 8.96 1.44
C ILE A 58 4.30 8.28 2.40
N SER A 59 5.51 8.01 1.93
CA SER A 59 6.54 7.30 2.68
C SER A 59 7.86 8.06 2.68
N VAL A 60 8.57 8.06 3.81
CA VAL A 60 9.98 8.48 3.87
C VAL A 60 10.84 7.32 3.36
N LEU A 61 11.71 7.61 2.40
CA LEU A 61 12.65 6.64 1.86
C LEU A 61 13.96 6.66 2.66
N TYR A 62 14.34 5.51 3.20
CA TYR A 62 15.57 5.32 3.95
C TYR A 62 16.23 3.99 3.63
N ARG A 63 17.45 4.01 3.08
CA ARG A 63 18.30 2.83 2.82
C ARG A 63 17.57 1.65 2.14
N GLY A 64 16.75 1.93 1.13
CA GLY A 64 16.01 0.92 0.38
C GLY A 64 14.66 0.52 0.98
N CYS A 65 14.26 1.12 2.11
CA CYS A 65 12.95 0.92 2.74
C CYS A 65 12.08 2.17 2.60
N ALA A 66 10.78 1.97 2.42
CA ALA A 66 9.76 3.02 2.48
C ALA A 66 9.01 2.92 3.82
N ILE A 67 9.14 3.94 4.66
CA ILE A 67 8.46 4.03 5.96
C ILE A 67 7.22 4.93 5.79
N PRO A 68 6.00 4.41 5.92
CA PRO A 68 4.78 5.19 5.75
C PRO A 68 4.66 6.29 6.80
N VAL A 69 4.28 7.50 6.38
CA VAL A 69 4.04 8.63 7.28
C VAL A 69 2.63 9.21 7.17
N ALA A 70 1.97 9.00 6.04
CA ALA A 70 0.58 9.35 5.82
C ALA A 70 -0.04 8.38 4.82
N TRP A 71 -1.32 8.07 4.99
CA TRP A 71 -2.08 7.33 3.99
C TRP A 71 -3.52 7.79 3.93
N THR A 72 -4.19 7.50 2.81
CA THR A 72 -5.63 7.57 2.71
C THR A 72 -6.15 6.41 1.88
N VAL A 73 -7.35 5.95 2.20
CA VAL A 73 -8.03 4.88 1.46
C VAL A 73 -9.12 5.52 0.62
N LEU A 74 -9.01 5.35 -0.68
CA LEU A 74 -9.95 5.86 -1.68
C LEU A 74 -10.68 4.68 -2.34
N PRO A 75 -11.89 4.90 -2.90
CA PRO A 75 -12.49 3.94 -3.82
C PRO A 75 -11.55 3.66 -4.99
N ALA A 76 -11.52 2.40 -5.46
CA ALA A 76 -10.78 2.08 -6.67
C ALA A 76 -11.36 2.83 -7.88
N PRO A 77 -10.51 3.37 -8.76
CA PRO A 77 -11.00 3.86 -10.05
C PRO A 77 -11.59 2.68 -10.84
N PRO A 78 -12.53 2.96 -11.76
CA PRO A 78 -12.98 1.94 -12.69
C PRO A 78 -11.79 1.34 -13.43
N PRO A 79 -11.80 0.03 -13.73
CA PRO A 79 -10.71 -0.61 -14.44
C PRO A 79 -10.45 0.09 -15.77
N ASP A 80 -9.17 0.33 -16.11
CA ASP A 80 -8.82 0.92 -17.40
C ASP A 80 -9.33 -0.01 -18.52
N PRO A 81 -10.19 0.49 -19.43
CA PRO A 81 -10.68 -0.30 -20.56
C PRO A 81 -9.57 -0.89 -21.43
N ARG A 82 -8.36 -0.30 -21.41
CA ARG A 82 -7.18 -0.81 -22.13
C ARG A 82 -6.57 -2.04 -21.48
N LEU A 83 -6.65 -2.17 -20.15
CA LEU A 83 -6.13 -3.32 -19.41
C LEU A 83 -7.09 -4.52 -19.42
N LEU A 84 -8.36 -4.31 -19.78
CA LEU A 84 -9.33 -5.40 -20.02
C LEU A 84 -9.12 -6.11 -21.36
N ARG A 85 -8.26 -5.59 -22.24
CA ARG A 85 -7.85 -6.27 -23.47
C ARG A 85 -6.61 -7.11 -23.19
N PHE A 86 -6.77 -8.20 -22.45
CA PHE A 86 -5.84 -9.30 -22.64
C PHE A 86 -6.01 -9.77 -24.10
N PRO A 87 -4.94 -9.89 -24.90
CA PRO A 87 -5.07 -10.53 -26.20
C PRO A 87 -5.61 -11.94 -25.93
N SER A 88 -6.80 -12.23 -26.44
CA SER A 88 -7.31 -13.58 -26.44
C SER A 88 -6.26 -14.46 -27.12
N ARG A 89 -5.92 -15.59 -26.48
CA ARG A 89 -5.09 -16.61 -27.12
C ARG A 89 -5.70 -16.88 -28.50
N PRO A 90 -4.95 -16.74 -29.62
CA PRO A 90 -5.51 -16.99 -30.93
C PRO A 90 -6.05 -18.44 -30.97
N PRO A 91 -7.24 -18.66 -31.54
CA PRO A 91 -7.75 -20.01 -31.73
C PRO A 91 -6.78 -20.76 -32.66
N GLY A 92 -6.07 -21.77 -32.12
CA GLY A 92 -5.16 -22.62 -32.88
C GLY A 92 -3.73 -22.76 -32.36
N ALA A 93 -3.33 -22.06 -31.28
CA ALA A 93 -2.05 -22.34 -30.63
C ALA A 93 -2.16 -23.59 -29.73
N ALA A 94 -1.89 -24.75 -30.34
CA ALA A 94 -1.48 -25.99 -29.67
C ALA A 94 0.02 -26.19 -29.88
#